data_AF-A0A941CIL0-F1
#
_entry.id   AF-A0A941CIL0-F1
#
_cell.length_a   1.000
_cell.length_b   1.000
_cell.length_c   1.000
_cell.angle_alpha   90.00
_cell.angle_beta   90.00
_cell.angle_gamma   90.00
#
_symmetry.space_group_name_H-M   'P 1'
#
loop_
_entity.id
_entity.type
_entity.pdbx_description
1 polymer ?
#
loop_
_entity_poly.entity_id
_entity_poly.type
_entity_poly.pdbx_seq_one_letter_code
_entity_poly.pdbx_strand_id
1 'polypeptide(L)'
;MNTTEEIKYIRAKEKVEAIKSFYSNLMAYCIVIPFLAWVNYNTTSFPWVVFPAVGWGIGLVGHWFQAYGYNPILGKGWEERKLREFMKEEEL
;
A
#
# COMPACT_ATOMS: atom_id res chain seq x y z
N MET A 1 10.96 -28.87 -10.47
CA MET A 1 11.01 -27.63 -9.65
C MET A 1 9.97 -27.80 -8.54
N ASN A 2 10.27 -27.52 -7.28
CA ASN A 2 9.35 -27.80 -6.18
C ASN A 2 8.32 -26.66 -6.06
N THR A 3 7.03 -26.94 -6.30
CA THR A 3 5.92 -25.96 -6.33
C THR A 3 5.89 -25.03 -5.10
N THR A 4 6.34 -25.54 -3.95
CA THR A 4 6.44 -24.77 -2.70
C THR A 4 7.43 -23.61 -2.77
N GLU A 5 8.53 -23.75 -3.51
CA GLU A 5 9.58 -22.71 -3.61
C GLU A 5 9.16 -21.58 -4.55
N GLU A 6 8.48 -21.89 -5.66
CA GLU A 6 7.91 -20.86 -6.57
C GLU A 6 6.86 -20.00 -5.86
N ILE A 7 6.04 -20.61 -5.00
CA ILE A 7 4.99 -19.91 -4.26
C ILE A 7 5.56 -18.98 -3.18
N LYS A 8 6.61 -19.42 -2.48
CA LYS A 8 7.34 -18.54 -1.55
C LYS A 8 7.97 -17.36 -2.30
N TYR A 9 8.54 -17.62 -3.48
CA TYR A 9 9.17 -16.59 -4.30
C TYR A 9 8.15 -15.55 -4.81
N ILE A 10 7.00 -15.99 -5.32
CA ILE A 10 5.93 -15.09 -5.79
C ILE A 10 5.42 -14.22 -4.64
N ARG A 11 5.16 -14.79 -3.46
CA ARG A 11 4.75 -14.03 -2.27
C ARG A 11 5.77 -12.99 -1.84
N ALA A 12 7.06 -13.37 -1.83
CA ALA A 12 8.12 -12.46 -1.47
C ALA A 12 8.19 -11.29 -2.47
N LYS A 13 8.03 -11.57 -3.76
CA LYS A 13 8.02 -10.58 -4.83
C LYS A 13 6.83 -9.63 -4.72
N GLU A 14 5.61 -10.15 -4.53
CA GLU A 14 4.40 -9.34 -4.36
C GLU A 14 4.50 -8.39 -3.15
N LYS A 15 5.01 -8.88 -2.02
CA LYS A 15 5.25 -8.03 -0.84
C LYS A 15 6.24 -6.92 -1.13
N VAL A 16 7.35 -7.23 -1.80
CA VAL A 16 8.36 -6.22 -2.16
C VAL A 16 7.77 -5.17 -3.10
N GLU A 17 6.96 -5.59 -4.06
CA GLU A 17 6.31 -4.70 -5.04
C GLU A 17 5.26 -3.79 -4.37
N ALA A 18 4.45 -4.33 -3.46
CA ALA A 18 3.50 -3.56 -2.67
C ALA A 18 4.19 -2.53 -1.77
N ILE A 19 5.27 -2.92 -1.08
CA ILE A 19 6.09 -2.02 -0.27
C ILE A 19 6.71 -0.92 -1.14
N LYS A 20 7.27 -1.28 -2.30
CA LYS A 20 7.88 -0.32 -3.23
C LYS A 20 6.87 0.71 -3.74
N SER A 21 5.67 0.26 -4.12
CA SER A 21 4.58 1.15 -4.55
C SER A 21 4.12 2.09 -3.43
N PHE A 22 4.00 1.57 -2.20
CA PHE A 22 3.69 2.38 -1.02
C PHE A 22 4.76 3.45 -0.76
N TYR A 23 6.05 3.07 -0.74
CA TYR A 23 7.15 4.02 -0.50
C TYR A 23 7.24 5.09 -1.59
N SER A 24 6.96 4.75 -2.85
CA SER A 24 6.91 5.73 -3.95
C SER A 24 5.84 6.80 -3.70
N ASN A 25 4.63 6.37 -3.34
CA ASN A 25 3.53 7.28 -3.01
C ASN A 25 3.82 8.11 -1.75
N LEU A 26 4.38 7.48 -0.70
CA LEU A 26 4.77 8.18 0.54
C LEU A 26 5.82 9.24 0.27
N MET A 27 6.83 8.93 -0.55
CA MET A 27 7.87 9.89 -0.92
C MET A 27 7.28 11.07 -1.68
N ALA A 28 6.40 10.82 -2.65
CA ALA A 28 5.68 11.87 -3.37
C ALA A 28 4.85 12.74 -2.41
N TYR A 29 4.12 12.13 -1.46
CA TYR A 29 3.35 12.84 -0.45
C TYR A 29 4.23 13.73 0.43
N CYS A 30 5.37 13.23 0.91
CA CYS A 30 6.33 13.98 1.72
C CYS A 30 6.98 15.16 0.99
N ILE A 31 7.02 15.15 -0.35
CA ILE A 31 7.57 16.26 -1.14
C ILE A 31 6.47 17.25 -1.53
N VAL A 32 5.34 16.74 -2.02
CA VAL A 32 4.24 17.54 -2.56
C VAL A 32 3.49 18.27 -1.46
N ILE A 33 3.20 17.63 -0.32
CA ILE A 33 2.42 18.28 0.75
C ILE A 33 3.16 19.49 1.35
N PRO A 34 4.47 19.42 1.70
CA PRO A 34 5.20 20.60 2.15
C PRO A 34 5.31 21.69 1.07
N PHE A 35 5.46 21.31 -0.19
CA PHE A 35 5.46 22.26 -1.30
C PHE A 35 4.12 23.01 -1.39
N LEU A 36 3.00 22.30 -1.32
CA LEU A 36 1.66 22.90 -1.31
C LEU A 36 1.42 23.72 -0.03
N ALA A 37 1.94 23.29 1.11
CA ALA A 37 1.84 24.04 2.37
C ALA A 37 2.59 25.37 2.29
N TRP A 38 3.77 25.38 1.65
CA TRP A 38 4.52 26.59 1.39
C TRP A 38 3.77 27.54 0.45
N VAL A 39 3.19 27.03 -0.65
CA VAL A 39 2.36 27.85 -1.56
C VAL A 39 1.13 28.41 -0.83
N ASN A 40 0.47 27.59 -0.02
CA ASN A 40 -0.69 27.99 0.77
C ASN A 40 -0.35 29.15 1.71
N TYR A 41 0.75 29.02 2.47
CA TYR A 41 1.22 30.04 3.40
C TYR A 41 1.48 31.40 2.72
N ASN A 42 1.96 31.40 1.48
CA ASN A 42 2.24 32.62 0.73
C ASN A 42 1.01 33.22 0.02
N THR A 43 -0.01 32.43 -0.26
CA THR A 43 -1.10 32.84 -1.17
C THR A 43 -2.39 33.19 -0.45
N THR A 44 -2.72 32.56 0.68
CA THR A 44 -4.05 32.70 1.30
C THR A 44 -4.00 32.43 2.80
N SER A 45 -4.79 33.15 3.60
CA SER A 45 -4.97 32.87 5.03
C SER A 45 -5.76 31.59 5.34
N PHE A 46 -6.29 30.91 4.32
CA PHE A 46 -7.09 29.70 4.44
C PHE A 46 -6.26 28.45 4.07
N PRO A 47 -6.14 27.45 4.97
CA PRO A 47 -5.30 26.28 4.77
C PRO A 47 -5.93 25.23 3.84
N TRP A 48 -6.14 25.59 2.56
CA TRP A 48 -6.62 24.67 1.53
C TRP A 48 -5.72 23.45 1.31
N VAL A 49 -4.45 23.48 1.75
CA VAL A 49 -3.54 22.32 1.71
C VAL A 49 -4.07 21.12 2.50
N VAL A 50 -4.98 21.33 3.46
CA VAL A 50 -5.58 20.25 4.26
C VAL A 50 -6.42 19.31 3.38
N PHE A 51 -7.06 19.79 2.32
CA PHE A 51 -7.87 18.94 1.43
C PHE A 51 -7.05 17.88 0.68
N PRO A 52 -5.98 18.23 -0.08
CA PRO A 52 -5.14 17.24 -0.73
C PRO A 52 -4.34 16.41 0.30
N ALA A 53 -3.93 16.98 1.43
CA ALA A 53 -3.25 16.24 2.48
C ALA A 53 -4.15 15.12 3.06
N VAL A 54 -5.38 15.45 3.45
CA VAL A 54 -6.31 14.47 4.02
C VAL A 54 -6.79 13.47 2.96
N GLY A 55 -7.19 13.95 1.78
CA GLY A 55 -7.69 13.08 0.70
C GLY A 55 -6.64 12.08 0.24
N TRP A 56 -5.40 12.53 0.02
CA TRP A 56 -4.32 11.64 -0.42
C TRP A 56 -3.78 10.80 0.75
N GLY A 57 -3.74 11.36 1.97
CA GLY A 57 -3.34 10.65 3.18
C GLY A 57 -4.20 9.43 3.49
N ILE A 58 -5.52 9.51 3.25
CA ILE A 58 -6.43 8.35 3.42
C ILE A 58 -6.05 7.21 2.46
N GLY A 59 -5.79 7.53 1.18
CA GLY A 59 -5.32 6.54 0.21
C GLY A 59 -3.97 5.92 0.59
N LEU A 60 -3.08 6.73 1.16
CA LEU A 60 -1.77 6.28 1.63
C LEU A 60 -1.87 5.31 2.80
N VAL A 61 -2.79 5.56 3.74
CA VAL A 61 -3.11 4.66 4.85
C VAL A 61 -3.67 3.32 4.32
N GLY A 62 -4.52 3.36 3.29
CA GLY A 62 -5.00 2.13 2.61
C GLY A 62 -3.85 1.29 2.04
N HIS A 63 -2.92 1.92 1.33
CA HIS A 63 -1.73 1.25 0.80
C HIS A 63 -0.78 0.75 1.90
N TRP A 64 -0.67 1.47 3.02
CA TRP A 64 0.11 1.01 4.19
C TRP A 64 -0.43 -0.32 4.71
N PHE A 65 -1.76 -0.41 4.91
CA PHE A 65 -2.41 -1.63 5.38
C PHE A 65 -2.15 -2.81 4.43
N GLN A 66 -2.21 -2.56 3.12
CA GLN A 66 -1.90 -3.55 2.10
C GLN A 66 -0.43 -3.99 2.13
N ALA A 67 0.51 -3.05 2.18
CA ALA A 67 1.95 -3.33 2.16
C ALA A 67 2.43 -4.08 3.42
N TYR A 68 1.85 -3.79 4.59
CA TYR A 68 2.19 -4.46 5.85
C TYR A 68 1.42 -5.77 6.08
N GLY A 69 0.62 -6.22 5.11
CA GLY A 69 -0.16 -7.46 5.22
C GLY A 69 -1.19 -7.44 6.34
N TYR A 70 -1.56 -6.24 6.80
CA TYR A 70 -2.56 -6.03 7.83
C TYR A 70 -3.82 -5.59 7.10
N ASN A 71 -4.56 -6.54 6.54
CA ASN A 71 -5.83 -6.24 5.89
C ASN A 71 -6.88 -6.11 7.02
N PRO A 72 -7.28 -4.90 7.46
CA PRO A 72 -8.16 -4.75 8.61
C PRO A 72 -9.54 -5.39 8.39
N ILE A 73 -9.90 -5.63 7.12
CA ILE A 73 -11.16 -6.23 6.70
C ILE A 73 -11.07 -7.77 6.61
N LEU A 74 -9.91 -8.31 6.21
CA LEU A 74 -9.77 -9.73 5.84
C LEU A 74 -8.94 -10.55 6.86
N GLY A 75 -8.22 -9.90 7.77
CA GLY A 75 -7.49 -10.55 8.86
C GLY A 75 -6.16 -11.17 8.46
N LYS A 76 -5.23 -11.25 9.42
CA LYS A 76 -3.92 -11.90 9.26
C LYS A 76 -4.13 -13.39 8.96
N GLY A 77 -3.95 -13.80 7.71
CA GLY A 77 -4.05 -15.20 7.28
C GLY A 77 -5.06 -15.49 6.16
N TRP A 78 -5.84 -14.49 5.71
CA TRP A 78 -6.71 -14.66 4.54
C TRP A 78 -5.93 -14.93 3.25
N GLU A 79 -4.82 -14.22 3.02
CA GLU A 79 -3.93 -14.47 1.88
C GLU A 79 -3.41 -15.92 1.87
N GLU A 80 -2.95 -16.41 3.02
CA GLU A 80 -2.47 -17.79 3.13
C GLU A 80 -3.56 -18.83 2.92
N ARG A 81 -4.81 -18.52 3.32
CA ARG A 81 -5.99 -19.36 3.05
C ARG A 81 -6.36 -19.36 1.57
N LYS A 82 -6.49 -18.21 0.93
CA LYS A 82 -6.83 -18.13 -0.50
C LYS A 82 -5.78 -18.76 -1.38
N LEU A 83 -4.49 -18.58 -1.05
CA LEU A 83 -3.44 -19.23 -1.84
C LEU A 83 -3.45 -20.75 -1.65
N ARG A 84 -3.79 -21.26 -0.46
CA ARG A 84 -4.01 -22.70 -0.25
C ARG A 84 -5.21 -23.24 -1.01
N GLU A 85 -6.28 -22.45 -1.17
CA GLU A 85 -7.41 -22.81 -2.02
C GLU A 85 -7.00 -22.88 -3.50
N PHE A 86 -6.34 -21.84 -4.03
CA PHE A 86 -5.89 -21.83 -5.43
C PHE A 86 -4.95 -22.98 -5.78
N MET A 87 -3.98 -23.29 -4.90
CA MET A 87 -3.10 -24.47 -5.10
C MET A 87 -3.88 -25.78 -5.14
N LYS A 88 -4.91 -25.94 -4.30
CA LYS A 88 -5.73 -27.15 -4.28
C LYS A 88 -6.63 -27.27 -5.51
N GLU A 89 -7.07 -26.15 -6.06
CA GLU A 89 -7.85 -26.13 -7.31
C GLU A 89 -6.99 -26.44 -8.54
N GLU A 90 -5.70 -26.04 -8.56
CA GLU A 90 -4.79 -26.38 -9.66
C GLU A 90 -4.25 -27.83 -9.61
N GLU A 91 -4.28 -28.48 -8.44
CA GLU A 91 -3.91 -29.90 -8.28
C GLU A 91 -5.05 -30.90 -8.61
N LEU A 92 -6.27 -30.41 -8.89
CA LEU A 92 -7.46 -31.19 -9.28
C LEU A 92 -7.71 -31.16 -10.79
#